data_AF-A0A850RDS3-F1
#
_entry.id   AF-A0A850RDS3-F1
#
_cell.length_a   1.000
_cell.length_b   1.000
_cell.length_c   1.000
_cell.angle_alpha   90.00
_cell.angle_beta   90.00
_cell.angle_gamma   90.00
#
_symmetry.space_group_name_H-M   'P 1'
#
loop_
_entity.id
_entity.type
_entity.pdbx_description
1 polymer ?
#
loop_
_entity_poly.entity_id
_entity_poly.type
_entity_poly.pdbx_seq_one_letter_code
_entity_poly.pdbx_strand_id
1 'polypeptide(L)'
;MSEPSPPQSGSQSFWKLIAFALMFALVGVYILYDWYDDRLKAQIAEKDSLVVQLSDRVKETEARRLAAEEGWNASRAEIEALKERFQTEKRDLNDQIHMLEEIKVGLGQDMEGIKAAHAAVLADERQKTAQAVAEQQRLAAARDEVQARLEAEREKVQALKADLGRVNDAIAESATSHQQRIAELERHLNERVSLARTTPADAELLRTVQELGLLGTPEGRTAEAQALADDLAKARAEFETLYKEHEATRARLAESQTELQKVRMDLELSHREAAQSEQAREALARVAALEAELDAEREARAALEQQQANALAAHEAALTELQTALEQARAEAGDEAQEAEKLAAAEARIRELEADLEAARAEVEDSRASLNEALEQARARLAELQQAAEAAAQDENEALTEAQARIASLEAELEQVRTADQSESEALTEARARIESLTAELEQARAQDGADETLNEARARIQALETELETARQSLQSETPSADQSQAAAELARLRALHTSFAQLNGAFTERGLLLSLAESELSFPTGQATLPAGELASLDRIAALLKAHPELTARIEGHTDSLGSAALNQSLSLQRAEAVRQALVERGVDEGRLSAEGLGPERPIADNATAEGRGKNRRVEVYILDRD
;
A
#
# COMPACT_ATOMS: atom_id res chain seq x y z
N MET A 1 190.65 -86.33 28.51
CA MET A 1 191.42 -86.78 27.33
C MET A 1 190.47 -86.85 26.15
N SER A 2 190.77 -86.07 25.13
CA SER A 2 190.53 -86.30 23.70
C SER A 2 189.10 -86.40 23.16
N GLU A 3 188.72 -85.35 22.41
CA GLU A 3 187.76 -85.30 21.30
C GLU A 3 187.85 -86.50 20.33
N PRO A 4 186.77 -86.82 19.56
CA PRO A 4 186.53 -86.12 18.26
C PRO A 4 185.06 -85.97 17.77
N SER A 5 184.76 -84.78 17.21
CA SER A 5 184.14 -84.37 15.91
C SER A 5 183.05 -85.19 15.11
N PRO A 6 182.26 -84.51 14.22
CA PRO A 6 180.80 -84.67 14.01
C PRO A 6 180.36 -85.15 12.59
N PRO A 7 179.03 -85.14 12.23
CA PRO A 7 178.57 -84.20 11.17
C PRO A 7 177.07 -83.71 11.15
N GLN A 8 176.90 -82.49 10.62
CA GLN A 8 175.95 -81.91 9.61
C GLN A 8 174.38 -81.81 9.72
N SER A 9 173.85 -80.91 8.88
CA SER A 9 172.75 -79.93 9.06
C SER A 9 171.54 -80.08 8.12
N GLY A 10 170.33 -79.68 8.56
CA GLY A 10 169.18 -79.35 7.69
C GLY A 10 167.88 -79.01 8.43
N SER A 11 167.60 -77.72 8.73
CA SER A 11 166.29 -77.26 9.26
C SER A 11 166.13 -75.71 9.24
N GLN A 12 166.13 -75.06 8.06
CA GLN A 12 165.78 -73.63 7.94
C GLN A 12 164.62 -73.32 6.98
N SER A 13 164.11 -74.29 6.23
CA SER A 13 163.04 -74.07 5.24
C SER A 13 161.62 -74.12 5.82
N PHE A 14 161.43 -74.73 7.00
CA PHE A 14 160.11 -74.95 7.60
C PHE A 14 159.47 -73.66 8.16
N TRP A 15 160.26 -72.79 8.81
CA TRP A 15 159.74 -71.58 9.46
C TRP A 15 159.32 -70.46 8.48
N LYS A 16 159.90 -70.41 7.28
CA LYS A 16 159.51 -69.42 6.25
C LYS A 16 158.14 -69.70 5.63
N LEU A 17 157.77 -70.98 5.49
CA LEU A 17 156.45 -71.39 5.01
C LEU A 17 155.34 -71.02 6.01
N ILE A 18 155.59 -71.17 7.31
CA ILE A 18 154.64 -70.79 8.37
C ILE A 18 154.40 -69.27 8.37
N ALA A 19 155.45 -68.46 8.22
CA ALA A 19 155.32 -67.01 8.16
C ALA A 19 154.50 -66.52 6.95
N PHE A 20 154.68 -67.14 5.78
CA PHE A 20 153.89 -66.84 4.59
C PHE A 20 152.41 -67.24 4.76
N ALA A 21 152.14 -68.40 5.37
CA ALA A 21 150.78 -68.83 5.65
C ALA A 21 150.04 -67.89 6.61
N LEU A 22 150.73 -67.40 7.65
CA LEU A 22 150.18 -66.41 8.58
C LEU A 22 149.88 -65.07 7.91
N MET A 23 150.76 -64.59 7.03
CA MET A 23 150.52 -63.33 6.31
C MET A 23 149.33 -63.44 5.35
N PHE A 24 149.20 -64.55 4.61
CA PHE A 24 148.04 -64.80 3.75
C PHE A 24 146.74 -64.90 4.55
N ALA A 25 146.77 -65.53 5.72
CA ALA A 25 145.60 -65.57 6.60
C ALA A 25 145.20 -64.16 7.07
N LEU A 26 146.17 -63.31 7.41
CA LEU A 26 145.91 -61.95 7.86
C LEU A 26 145.33 -61.06 6.74
N VAL A 27 145.84 -61.20 5.52
CA VAL A 27 145.29 -60.52 4.33
C VAL A 27 143.88 -61.02 4.03
N GLY A 28 143.63 -62.32 4.15
CA GLY A 28 142.28 -62.90 4.01
C GLY A 28 141.28 -62.35 5.02
N VAL A 29 141.70 -62.18 6.29
CA VAL A 29 140.88 -61.56 7.33
C VAL A 29 140.59 -60.10 7.03
N TYR A 30 141.58 -59.33 6.54
CA TYR A 30 141.40 -57.93 6.17
C TYR A 30 140.41 -57.77 5.00
N ILE A 31 140.53 -58.59 3.94
CA ILE A 31 139.61 -58.56 2.80
C ILE A 31 138.19 -58.95 3.24
N LEU A 32 138.05 -59.92 4.16
CA LEU A 32 136.75 -60.31 4.68
C LEU A 32 136.13 -59.21 5.55
N TYR A 33 136.93 -58.49 6.33
CA TYR A 33 136.49 -57.32 7.10
C TYR A 33 136.05 -56.18 6.19
N ASP A 34 136.83 -55.85 5.17
CA ASP A 34 136.54 -54.79 4.20
C ASP A 34 135.25 -55.10 3.42
N TRP A 35 135.10 -56.34 2.95
CA TRP A 35 133.86 -56.81 2.33
C TRP A 35 132.65 -56.73 3.27
N TYR A 36 132.84 -57.10 4.53
CA TYR A 36 131.77 -57.05 5.53
C TYR A 36 131.38 -55.61 5.88
N ASP A 37 132.35 -54.69 6.00
CA ASP A 37 132.14 -53.27 6.28
C ASP A 37 131.39 -52.58 5.13
N ASP A 38 131.78 -52.83 3.88
CA ASP A 38 131.09 -52.30 2.70
C ASP A 38 129.67 -52.85 2.58
N ARG A 39 129.47 -54.14 2.87
CA ARG A 39 128.14 -54.76 2.90
C ARG A 39 127.26 -54.14 3.97
N LEU A 40 127.83 -53.85 5.15
CA LEU A 40 127.11 -53.24 6.27
C LEU A 40 126.70 -51.81 5.95
N LYS A 41 127.60 -51.00 5.38
CA LYS A 41 127.31 -49.62 4.97
C LYS A 41 126.22 -49.56 3.89
N ALA A 42 126.26 -50.47 2.92
CA ALA A 42 125.22 -50.55 1.90
C ALA A 42 123.83 -50.88 2.50
N GLN A 43 123.77 -51.82 3.46
CA GLN A 43 122.53 -52.15 4.17
C GLN A 43 122.01 -51.01 5.04
N ILE A 44 122.90 -50.22 5.65
CA ILE A 44 122.51 -49.04 6.44
C ILE A 44 121.92 -47.96 5.52
N ALA A 45 122.57 -47.65 4.40
CA ALA A 45 122.09 -46.65 3.44
C ALA A 45 120.72 -47.02 2.83
N GLU A 46 120.50 -48.31 2.54
CA GLU A 46 119.19 -48.80 2.07
C GLU A 46 118.10 -48.62 3.12
N LYS A 47 118.41 -48.93 4.39
CA LYS A 47 117.47 -48.75 5.51
C LYS A 47 117.17 -47.28 5.80
N ASP A 48 118.17 -46.40 5.72
CA ASP A 48 117.98 -44.96 5.93
C ASP A 48 117.07 -44.37 4.85
N SER A 49 117.23 -44.78 3.58
CA SER A 49 116.34 -44.39 2.49
C SER A 49 114.89 -44.82 2.73
N LEU A 50 114.68 -46.06 3.20
CA LEU A 50 113.35 -46.57 3.55
C LEU A 50 112.71 -45.80 4.70
N VAL A 51 113.48 -45.41 5.71
CA VAL A 51 112.99 -44.61 6.85
C VAL A 51 112.53 -43.23 6.39
N VAL A 52 113.26 -42.58 5.47
CA VAL A 52 112.86 -41.28 4.90
C VAL A 52 111.57 -41.42 4.10
N GLN A 53 111.47 -42.42 3.23
CA GLN A 53 110.24 -42.66 2.44
C GLN A 53 109.01 -42.95 3.31
N LEU A 54 109.19 -43.72 4.40
CA LEU A 54 108.11 -43.99 5.34
C LEU A 54 107.71 -42.73 6.12
N SER A 55 108.68 -41.91 6.53
CA SER A 55 108.42 -40.63 7.19
C SER A 55 107.61 -39.68 6.29
N ASP A 56 107.94 -39.59 5.01
CA ASP A 56 107.22 -38.70 4.09
C ASP A 56 105.80 -39.21 3.81
N ARG A 57 105.61 -40.53 3.66
CA ARG A 57 104.28 -41.13 3.55
C ARG A 57 103.40 -40.86 4.76
N VAL A 58 103.95 -40.93 5.97
CA VAL A 58 103.21 -40.63 7.21
C VAL A 58 102.77 -39.16 7.24
N LYS A 59 103.65 -38.22 6.87
CA LYS A 59 103.29 -36.79 6.80
C LYS A 59 102.19 -36.52 5.79
N GLU A 60 102.23 -37.18 4.64
CA GLU A 60 101.21 -37.02 3.61
C GLU A 60 99.85 -37.59 4.07
N THR A 61 99.84 -38.72 4.77
CA THR A 61 98.59 -39.28 5.33
C THR A 61 98.02 -38.39 6.43
N GLU A 62 98.88 -37.79 7.26
CA GLU A 62 98.47 -36.87 8.32
C GLU A 62 97.89 -35.57 7.75
N ALA A 63 98.48 -35.03 6.67
CA ALA A 63 97.94 -33.87 5.96
C ALA A 63 96.56 -34.15 5.33
N ARG A 64 96.37 -35.31 4.71
CA ARG A 64 95.06 -35.72 4.16
C ARG A 64 94.00 -35.87 5.26
N ARG A 65 94.38 -36.39 6.44
CA ARG A 65 93.47 -36.50 7.58
C ARG A 65 93.01 -35.13 8.08
N LEU A 66 93.92 -34.17 8.21
CA LEU A 66 93.61 -32.80 8.62
C LEU A 66 92.67 -32.10 7.63
N ALA A 67 92.92 -32.22 6.32
CA ALA A 67 92.04 -31.66 5.30
C ALA A 67 90.62 -32.27 5.33
N ALA A 68 90.51 -33.57 5.59
CA ALA A 68 89.22 -34.25 5.75
C ALA A 68 88.48 -33.80 7.04
N GLU A 69 89.21 -33.58 8.14
CA GLU A 69 88.65 -33.02 9.38
C GLU A 69 88.15 -31.58 9.16
N GLU A 70 88.88 -30.75 8.41
CA GLU A 70 88.44 -29.40 8.03
C GLU A 70 87.18 -29.42 7.16
N GLY A 71 87.12 -30.28 6.14
CA GLY A 71 85.94 -30.45 5.29
C GLY A 71 84.71 -30.91 6.09
N TRP A 72 84.89 -31.86 7.02
CA TRP A 72 83.81 -32.31 7.90
C TRP A 72 83.30 -31.20 8.83
N ASN A 73 84.21 -30.38 9.38
CA ASN A 73 83.83 -29.24 10.21
C ASN A 73 83.10 -28.16 9.41
N ALA A 74 83.48 -27.92 8.15
CA ALA A 74 82.80 -26.98 7.26
C ALA A 74 81.36 -27.43 6.94
N SER A 75 81.17 -28.70 6.53
CA SER A 75 79.82 -29.24 6.28
C SER A 75 78.96 -29.23 7.55
N ARG A 76 79.54 -29.48 8.72
CA ARG A 76 78.82 -29.39 10.00
C ARG A 76 78.36 -27.96 10.30
N ALA A 77 79.18 -26.95 9.99
CA ALA A 77 78.81 -25.55 10.16
C ALA A 77 77.68 -25.13 9.21
N GLU A 78 77.70 -25.61 7.97
CA GLU A 78 76.62 -25.36 7.00
C GLU A 78 75.29 -25.99 7.44
N ILE A 79 75.33 -27.22 7.98
CA ILE A 79 74.13 -27.89 8.50
C ILE A 79 73.52 -27.11 9.67
N GLU A 80 74.34 -26.59 10.59
CA GLU A 80 73.81 -25.77 11.69
C GLU A 80 73.26 -24.42 11.19
N ALA A 81 73.90 -23.79 10.19
CA ALA A 81 73.38 -22.56 9.59
C ALA A 81 72.03 -22.78 8.88
N LEU A 82 71.86 -23.90 8.17
CA LEU A 82 70.58 -24.27 7.54
C LEU A 82 69.49 -24.52 8.59
N LYS A 83 69.86 -25.16 9.71
CA LYS A 83 68.93 -25.41 10.82
C LYS A 83 68.48 -24.11 11.48
N GLU A 84 69.36 -23.14 11.67
CA GLU A 84 69.00 -21.80 12.18
C GLU A 84 68.06 -21.05 11.22
N ARG A 85 68.32 -21.10 9.91
CA ARG A 85 67.43 -20.51 8.90
C ARG A 85 66.04 -21.14 8.93
N PHE A 86 65.96 -22.46 8.96
CA PHE A 86 64.70 -23.18 9.03
C PHE A 86 63.91 -22.85 10.31
N GLN A 87 64.58 -22.70 11.45
CA GLN A 87 63.92 -22.26 12.68
C GLN A 87 63.40 -20.83 12.59
N THR A 88 64.09 -19.95 11.86
CA THR A 88 63.67 -18.57 11.63
C THR A 88 62.46 -18.53 10.72
N GLU A 89 62.50 -19.21 9.56
CA GLU A 89 61.35 -19.31 8.64
C GLU A 89 60.13 -19.91 9.32
N LYS A 90 60.31 -20.96 10.14
CA LYS A 90 59.22 -21.54 10.93
C LYS A 90 58.59 -20.52 11.88
N ARG A 91 59.40 -19.63 12.47
CA ARG A 91 58.92 -18.59 13.38
C ARG A 91 58.11 -17.55 12.61
N ASP A 92 58.64 -17.07 11.48
CA ASP A 92 57.97 -16.09 10.63
C ASP A 92 56.62 -16.62 10.10
N LEU A 93 56.58 -17.87 9.65
CA LEU A 93 55.34 -18.55 9.25
C LEU A 93 54.32 -18.61 10.40
N ASN A 94 54.78 -18.91 11.62
CA ASN A 94 53.90 -18.98 12.78
C ASN A 94 53.36 -17.59 13.18
N ASP A 95 54.17 -16.54 13.04
CA ASP A 95 53.75 -15.15 13.28
C ASP A 95 52.74 -14.69 12.21
N GLN A 96 52.93 -15.07 10.95
CA GLN A 96 51.95 -14.83 9.88
C GLN A 96 50.62 -15.55 10.11
N ILE A 97 50.65 -16.80 10.57
CA ILE A 97 49.43 -17.55 10.93
C ILE A 97 48.66 -16.82 12.04
N HIS A 98 49.35 -16.34 13.08
CA HIS A 98 48.69 -15.58 14.14
C HIS A 98 48.11 -14.24 13.65
N MET A 99 48.80 -13.54 12.76
CA MET A 99 48.26 -12.32 12.16
C MET A 99 46.97 -12.59 11.37
N LEU A 100 46.93 -13.68 10.59
CA LEU A 100 45.73 -14.11 9.86
C LEU A 100 44.60 -14.51 10.80
N GLU A 101 44.89 -15.16 11.93
CA GLU A 101 43.89 -15.47 12.95
C GLU A 101 43.29 -14.21 13.58
N GLU A 102 44.11 -13.18 13.87
CA GLU A 102 43.62 -11.89 14.37
C GLU A 102 42.72 -11.18 13.35
N ILE A 103 43.13 -11.14 12.08
CA ILE A 103 42.32 -10.56 11.00
C ILE A 103 40.98 -11.30 10.85
N LYS A 104 41.00 -12.64 10.92
CA LYS A 104 39.78 -13.46 10.88
C LYS A 104 38.83 -13.14 12.03
N VAL A 105 39.34 -12.95 13.24
CA VAL A 105 38.53 -12.55 14.40
C VAL A 105 37.94 -11.16 14.21
N GLY A 106 38.74 -10.19 13.72
CA GLY A 106 38.27 -8.84 13.40
C GLY A 106 37.13 -8.82 12.38
N LEU A 107 37.30 -9.53 11.26
CA LEU A 107 36.26 -9.69 10.23
C LEU A 107 34.97 -10.31 10.77
N GLY A 108 35.10 -11.26 11.71
CA GLY A 108 33.94 -11.85 12.40
C GLY A 108 33.16 -10.83 13.23
N GLN A 109 33.86 -9.94 13.93
CA GLN A 109 33.25 -8.87 14.72
C GLN A 109 32.59 -7.81 13.83
N ASP A 110 33.24 -7.44 12.73
CA ASP A 110 32.70 -6.47 11.76
C ASP A 110 31.42 -7.00 11.10
N MET A 111 31.40 -8.29 10.72
CA MET A 111 30.21 -8.96 10.20
C MET A 111 29.03 -8.96 11.19
N GLU A 112 29.29 -9.21 12.47
CA GLU A 112 28.27 -9.11 13.52
C GLU A 112 27.77 -7.67 13.69
N GLY A 113 28.68 -6.68 13.63
CA GLY A 113 28.34 -5.26 13.66
C GLY A 113 27.44 -4.83 12.49
N ILE A 114 27.75 -5.28 11.27
CA ILE A 114 26.95 -5.01 10.06
C ILE A 114 25.56 -5.65 10.18
N LYS A 115 25.47 -6.90 10.64
CA LYS A 115 24.17 -7.57 10.87
C LYS A 115 23.32 -6.81 11.89
N ALA A 116 23.91 -6.34 12.98
CA ALA A 116 23.20 -5.57 13.99
C ALA A 116 22.72 -4.21 13.45
N ALA A 117 23.56 -3.51 12.68
CA ALA A 117 23.18 -2.25 12.03
C ALA A 117 22.04 -2.45 11.01
N HIS A 118 22.13 -3.49 10.19
CA HIS A 118 21.09 -3.82 9.21
C HIS A 118 19.75 -4.19 9.89
N ALA A 119 19.79 -4.96 10.99
CA ALA A 119 18.60 -5.27 11.77
C ALA A 119 17.94 -4.01 12.38
N ALA A 120 18.73 -3.03 12.80
CA ALA A 120 18.23 -1.76 13.31
C ALA A 120 17.56 -0.92 12.22
N VAL A 121 18.14 -0.86 11.02
CA VAL A 121 17.54 -0.17 9.86
C VAL A 121 16.22 -0.83 9.46
N LEU A 122 16.18 -2.16 9.37
CA LEU A 122 14.95 -2.91 9.09
C LEU A 122 13.85 -2.66 10.14
N ALA A 123 14.21 -2.50 11.41
CA ALA A 123 13.26 -2.18 12.47
C ALA A 123 12.68 -0.76 12.32
N ASP A 124 13.51 0.22 11.99
CA ASP A 124 13.08 1.60 11.73
C ASP A 124 12.17 1.69 10.49
N GLU A 125 12.50 0.99 9.41
CA GLU A 125 11.66 0.92 8.21
C GLU A 125 10.31 0.24 8.48
N ARG A 126 10.29 -0.84 9.28
CA ARG A 126 9.04 -1.48 9.72
C ARG A 126 8.18 -0.54 10.55
N GLN A 127 8.80 0.30 11.38
CA GLN A 127 8.07 1.30 12.16
C GLN A 127 7.49 2.40 11.27
N LYS A 128 8.28 2.93 10.33
CA LYS A 128 7.82 3.94 9.36
C LYS A 128 6.68 3.42 8.47
N THR A 129 6.79 2.19 7.98
CA THR A 129 5.71 1.55 7.19
C THR A 129 4.46 1.33 8.03
N ALA A 130 4.58 0.90 9.29
CA ALA A 130 3.43 0.78 10.19
C ALA A 130 2.75 2.15 10.46
N GLN A 131 3.53 3.22 10.60
CA GLN A 131 2.99 4.58 10.75
C GLN A 131 2.26 5.05 9.49
N ALA A 132 2.85 4.83 8.31
CA ALA A 132 2.22 5.17 7.02
C ALA A 132 0.90 4.42 6.80
N VAL A 133 0.85 3.13 7.15
CA VAL A 133 -0.39 2.33 7.08
C VAL A 133 -1.46 2.86 8.04
N ALA A 134 -1.08 3.23 9.26
CA ALA A 134 -2.02 3.81 10.22
C ALA A 134 -2.57 5.18 9.76
N GLU A 135 -1.74 6.01 9.12
CA GLU A 135 -2.16 7.28 8.53
C GLU A 135 -3.10 7.06 7.34
N GLN A 136 -2.79 6.11 6.46
CA GLN A 136 -3.64 5.75 5.33
C GLN A 136 -5.02 5.25 5.80
N GLN A 137 -5.07 4.43 6.86
CA GLN A 137 -6.34 3.98 7.46
C GLN A 137 -7.14 5.15 8.05
N ARG A 138 -6.47 6.12 8.68
CA ARG A 138 -7.12 7.35 9.16
C ARG A 138 -7.72 8.18 8.03
N LEU A 139 -6.99 8.35 6.94
CA LEU A 139 -7.46 9.08 5.76
C LEU A 139 -8.63 8.37 5.08
N ALA A 140 -8.59 7.04 5.00
CA ALA A 140 -9.71 6.24 4.49
C ALA A 140 -10.97 6.43 5.34
N ALA A 141 -10.85 6.35 6.68
CA ALA A 141 -11.98 6.60 7.57
C ALA A 141 -12.55 8.03 7.44
N ALA A 142 -11.68 9.04 7.30
CA ALA A 142 -12.12 10.42 7.09
C ALA A 142 -12.83 10.61 5.75
N ARG A 143 -12.34 9.96 4.69
CA ARG A 143 -13.01 9.95 3.37
C ARG A 143 -14.39 9.33 3.46
N ASP A 144 -14.51 8.19 4.12
CA ASP A 144 -15.79 7.47 4.25
C ASP A 144 -16.81 8.30 5.07
N GLU A 145 -16.36 9.06 6.07
CA GLU A 145 -17.21 10.01 6.80
C GLU A 145 -17.69 11.16 5.91
N VAL A 146 -16.81 11.73 5.08
CA VAL A 146 -17.18 12.77 4.11
C VAL A 146 -18.17 12.24 3.08
N GLN A 147 -17.96 11.00 2.60
CA GLN A 147 -18.86 10.32 1.67
C GLN A 147 -20.27 10.17 2.27
N ALA A 148 -20.36 9.70 3.52
CA ALA A 148 -21.63 9.54 4.22
C ALA A 148 -22.37 10.88 4.39
N ARG A 149 -21.64 11.97 4.69
CA ARG A 149 -22.24 13.32 4.77
C ARG A 149 -22.75 13.79 3.40
N LEU A 150 -22.00 13.52 2.33
CA LEU A 150 -22.40 13.87 0.97
C LEU A 150 -23.67 13.13 0.55
N GLU A 151 -23.79 11.84 0.89
CA GLU A 151 -24.97 11.03 0.62
C GLU A 151 -26.19 11.56 1.38
N ALA A 152 -26.04 11.89 2.67
CA ALA A 152 -27.12 12.50 3.46
C ALA A 152 -27.58 13.85 2.88
N GLU A 153 -26.65 14.68 2.40
CA GLU A 153 -27.02 15.94 1.75
C GLU A 153 -27.71 15.72 0.38
N ARG A 154 -27.28 14.71 -0.39
CA ARG A 154 -27.97 14.32 -1.63
C ARG A 154 -29.40 13.88 -1.38
N GLU A 155 -29.65 13.10 -0.33
CA GLU A 155 -31.00 12.70 0.07
C GLU A 155 -31.87 13.91 0.42
N LYS A 156 -31.34 14.88 1.17
CA LYS A 156 -32.05 16.14 1.47
C LYS A 156 -32.39 16.93 0.20
N VAL A 157 -31.45 17.04 -0.74
CA VAL A 157 -31.69 17.70 -2.02
C VAL A 157 -32.75 16.98 -2.84
N GLN A 158 -32.77 15.64 -2.85
CA GLN A 158 -33.84 14.88 -3.50
C GLN A 158 -35.20 15.09 -2.84
N ALA A 159 -35.26 15.13 -1.51
CA ALA A 159 -36.49 15.43 -0.77
C ALA A 159 -37.02 16.83 -1.12
N LEU A 160 -36.14 17.84 -1.12
CA LEU A 160 -36.50 19.21 -1.53
C LEU A 160 -36.97 19.28 -2.98
N LYS A 161 -36.35 18.51 -3.89
CA LYS A 161 -36.79 18.44 -5.29
C LYS A 161 -38.19 17.80 -5.41
N ALA A 162 -38.48 16.79 -4.61
CA ALA A 162 -39.81 16.17 -4.55
C ALA A 162 -40.87 17.12 -3.95
N ASP A 163 -40.51 17.88 -2.91
CA ASP A 163 -41.38 18.95 -2.36
C ASP A 163 -41.65 20.03 -3.41
N LEU A 164 -40.63 20.49 -4.14
CA LEU A 164 -40.78 21.46 -5.22
C LEU A 164 -41.68 20.92 -6.35
N GLY A 165 -41.55 19.63 -6.68
CA GLY A 165 -42.45 18.94 -7.60
C GLY A 165 -43.90 19.01 -7.15
N ARG A 166 -44.18 18.65 -5.88
CA ARG A 166 -45.53 18.75 -5.30
C ARG A 166 -46.09 20.17 -5.33
N VAL A 167 -45.26 21.18 -5.08
CA VAL A 167 -45.68 22.60 -5.15
C VAL A 167 -46.01 22.99 -6.59
N ASN A 168 -45.19 22.60 -7.57
CA ASN A 168 -45.47 22.85 -8.99
C ASN A 168 -46.75 22.17 -9.47
N ASP A 169 -47.00 20.93 -9.04
CA ASP A 169 -48.23 20.20 -9.36
C ASP A 169 -49.45 20.91 -8.76
N ALA A 170 -49.36 21.37 -7.50
CA ALA A 170 -50.43 22.16 -6.86
C ALA A 170 -50.68 23.50 -7.56
N ILE A 171 -49.63 24.18 -8.03
CA ILE A 171 -49.74 25.41 -8.83
C ILE A 171 -50.41 25.11 -10.17
N ALA A 172 -50.05 24.01 -10.84
CA ALA A 172 -50.66 23.59 -12.10
C ALA A 172 -52.15 23.22 -11.93
N GLU A 173 -52.50 22.50 -10.87
CA GLU A 173 -53.90 22.19 -10.51
C GLU A 173 -54.70 23.46 -10.21
N SER A 174 -54.13 24.40 -9.44
CA SER A 174 -54.75 25.70 -9.15
C SER A 174 -54.93 26.54 -10.43
N ALA A 175 -53.93 26.57 -11.30
CA ALA A 175 -54.02 27.27 -12.60
C ALA A 175 -55.12 26.66 -13.47
N THR A 176 -55.22 25.32 -13.51
CA THR A 176 -56.27 24.62 -14.26
C THR A 176 -57.66 24.91 -13.68
N SER A 177 -57.79 24.91 -12.35
CA SER A 177 -59.03 25.29 -11.66
C SER A 177 -59.43 26.74 -11.95
N HIS A 178 -58.48 27.67 -11.92
CA HIS A 178 -58.71 29.07 -12.29
C HIS A 178 -59.11 29.21 -13.76
N GLN A 179 -58.47 28.49 -14.69
CA GLN A 179 -58.87 28.49 -16.10
C GLN A 179 -60.29 27.96 -16.29
N GLN A 180 -60.69 26.90 -15.58
CA GLN A 180 -62.06 26.39 -15.61
C GLN A 180 -63.05 27.42 -15.05
N ARG A 181 -62.70 28.10 -13.96
CA ARG A 181 -63.52 29.16 -13.35
C ARG A 181 -63.65 30.37 -14.29
N ILE A 182 -62.58 30.75 -14.97
CA ILE A 182 -62.59 31.81 -15.99
C ILE A 182 -63.48 31.40 -17.16
N ALA A 183 -63.36 30.18 -17.69
CA ALA A 183 -64.21 29.69 -18.76
C ALA A 183 -65.70 29.61 -18.36
N GLU A 184 -65.99 29.27 -17.10
CA GLU A 184 -67.35 29.30 -16.54
C GLU A 184 -67.86 30.75 -16.41
N LEU A 185 -67.04 31.68 -15.92
CA LEU A 185 -67.36 33.10 -15.86
C LEU A 185 -67.57 33.71 -17.26
N GLU A 186 -66.75 33.34 -18.25
CA GLU A 186 -66.90 33.73 -19.65
C GLU A 186 -68.19 33.16 -20.24
N ARG A 187 -68.56 31.92 -19.89
CA ARG A 187 -69.84 31.34 -20.29
C ARG A 187 -71.00 32.13 -19.71
N HIS A 188 -70.99 32.40 -18.39
CA HIS A 188 -71.99 33.21 -17.72
C HIS A 188 -72.04 34.65 -18.24
N LEU A 189 -70.89 35.23 -18.57
CA LEU A 189 -70.79 36.57 -19.16
C LEU A 189 -71.38 36.56 -20.57
N ASN A 190 -71.05 35.57 -21.40
CA ASN A 190 -71.62 35.40 -22.74
C ASN A 190 -73.13 35.13 -22.69
N GLU A 191 -73.61 34.39 -21.69
CA GLU A 191 -75.05 34.19 -21.44
C GLU A 191 -75.71 35.52 -21.07
N ARG A 192 -75.11 36.29 -20.16
CA ARG A 192 -75.60 37.64 -19.78
C ARG A 192 -75.49 38.66 -20.90
N VAL A 193 -74.46 38.61 -21.74
CA VAL A 193 -74.28 39.44 -22.92
C VAL A 193 -75.30 39.06 -23.99
N SER A 194 -75.61 37.78 -24.16
CA SER A 194 -76.69 37.34 -25.06
C SER A 194 -78.08 37.75 -24.57
N LEU A 195 -78.28 37.81 -23.24
CA LEU A 195 -79.46 38.40 -22.60
C LEU A 195 -79.48 39.94 -22.65
N ALA A 196 -78.32 40.61 -22.70
CA ALA A 196 -78.19 42.06 -22.81
C ALA A 196 -78.34 42.59 -24.25
N ARG A 197 -78.10 41.74 -25.27
CA ARG A 197 -78.28 42.05 -26.71
C ARG A 197 -79.71 42.46 -27.12
N THR A 198 -80.66 42.56 -26.19
CA THR A 198 -82.04 42.99 -26.45
C THR A 198 -82.30 44.48 -26.21
N THR A 199 -81.29 45.31 -25.90
CA THR A 199 -81.49 46.76 -25.72
C THR A 199 -80.68 47.67 -26.66
N PRO A 200 -81.27 48.77 -27.18
CA PRO A 200 -80.65 49.60 -28.22
C PRO A 200 -79.39 50.38 -27.81
N ALA A 201 -79.05 50.43 -26.52
CA ALA A 201 -77.90 51.17 -26.00
C ALA A 201 -76.54 50.48 -26.24
N ASP A 202 -76.53 49.18 -26.52
CA ASP A 202 -75.29 48.38 -26.63
C ASP A 202 -74.66 48.42 -28.04
N ALA A 203 -75.40 48.87 -29.06
CA ALA A 203 -74.89 49.01 -30.42
C ALA A 203 -73.90 50.18 -30.58
N GLU A 204 -73.97 51.17 -29.69
CA GLU A 204 -73.12 52.37 -29.71
C GLU A 204 -71.76 52.10 -29.03
N LEU A 205 -71.75 51.19 -28.05
CA LEU A 205 -70.56 50.79 -27.27
C LEU A 205 -69.64 49.83 -28.05
N LEU A 206 -70.23 48.92 -28.84
CA LEU A 206 -69.48 48.04 -29.74
C LEU A 206 -68.81 48.80 -30.90
N ARG A 207 -69.42 49.90 -31.35
CA ARG A 207 -68.87 50.74 -32.42
C ARG A 207 -67.68 51.58 -31.95
N THR A 208 -67.70 52.05 -30.70
CA THR A 208 -66.59 52.79 -30.09
C THR A 208 -65.38 51.91 -29.80
N VAL A 209 -65.58 50.63 -29.46
CA VAL A 209 -64.48 49.67 -29.23
C VAL A 209 -63.77 49.30 -30.54
N GLN A 210 -64.48 49.24 -31.67
CA GLN A 210 -63.87 49.02 -32.99
C GLN A 210 -63.13 50.24 -33.55
N GLU A 211 -63.60 51.46 -33.25
CA GLU A 211 -62.96 52.70 -33.69
C GLU A 211 -61.67 53.05 -32.91
N LEU A 212 -61.43 52.40 -31.75
CA LEU A 212 -60.26 52.64 -30.87
C LEU A 212 -59.05 51.70 -31.10
N GLY A 213 -59.09 50.77 -32.06
CA GLY A 213 -57.89 50.06 -32.53
C GLY A 213 -57.21 49.08 -31.56
N LEU A 214 -57.94 48.48 -30.61
CA LEU A 214 -57.39 47.61 -29.55
C LEU A 214 -57.21 46.12 -29.92
N LEU A 215 -57.19 45.76 -31.21
CA LEU A 215 -56.87 44.40 -31.67
C LEU A 215 -55.80 44.47 -32.76
N GLY A 216 -54.53 44.50 -32.35
CA GLY A 216 -53.39 44.27 -33.25
C GLY A 216 -53.27 42.77 -33.58
N THR A 217 -52.93 42.44 -34.83
CA THR A 217 -52.81 41.04 -35.29
C THR A 217 -51.52 40.38 -34.77
N PRO A 218 -51.54 39.14 -34.20
CA PRO A 218 -50.39 38.52 -33.53
C PRO A 218 -49.45 37.70 -34.45
N GLU A 219 -49.75 37.61 -35.74
CA GLU A 219 -49.25 36.53 -36.61
C GLU A 219 -47.78 36.70 -37.04
N GLY A 220 -47.19 37.89 -36.91
CA GLY A 220 -45.80 38.14 -37.31
C GLY A 220 -44.75 37.98 -36.21
N ARG A 221 -45.12 38.16 -34.94
CA ARG A 221 -44.16 38.30 -33.81
C ARG A 221 -43.99 37.01 -33.00
N THR A 222 -45.03 36.18 -32.95
CA THR A 222 -44.96 34.82 -32.39
C THR A 222 -44.02 33.90 -33.16
N ALA A 223 -43.85 34.13 -34.47
CA ALA A 223 -42.93 33.33 -35.30
C ALA A 223 -41.45 33.60 -34.98
N GLU A 224 -41.08 34.84 -34.64
CA GLU A 224 -39.70 35.20 -34.24
C GLU A 224 -39.35 34.60 -32.87
N ALA A 225 -40.26 34.69 -31.89
CA ALA A 225 -40.08 34.06 -30.58
C ALA A 225 -40.00 32.53 -30.67
N GLN A 226 -40.78 31.93 -31.58
CA GLN A 226 -40.73 30.48 -31.83
C GLN A 226 -39.39 30.07 -32.48
N ALA A 227 -38.89 30.82 -33.46
CA ALA A 227 -37.59 30.56 -34.10
C ALA A 227 -36.43 30.67 -33.11
N LEU A 228 -36.42 31.68 -32.24
CA LEU A 228 -35.43 31.84 -31.16
C LEU A 228 -35.49 30.69 -30.15
N ALA A 229 -36.68 30.17 -29.84
CA ALA A 229 -36.85 29.02 -28.97
C ALA A 229 -36.28 27.73 -29.60
N ASP A 230 -36.46 27.54 -30.90
CA ASP A 230 -35.91 26.40 -31.64
C ASP A 230 -34.38 26.48 -31.73
N ASP A 231 -33.82 27.67 -32.00
CA ASP A 231 -32.37 27.91 -32.00
C ASP A 231 -31.75 27.70 -30.62
N LEU A 232 -32.42 28.13 -29.55
CA LEU A 232 -32.01 27.88 -28.16
C LEU A 232 -32.02 26.38 -27.84
N ALA A 233 -33.04 25.64 -28.29
CA ALA A 233 -33.12 24.20 -28.11
C ALA A 233 -31.97 23.48 -28.83
N LYS A 234 -31.65 23.90 -30.05
CA LYS A 234 -30.52 23.38 -30.83
C LYS A 234 -29.18 23.68 -30.17
N ALA A 235 -28.97 24.92 -29.71
CA ALA A 235 -27.74 25.31 -29.01
C ALA A 235 -27.54 24.52 -27.70
N ARG A 236 -28.62 24.23 -26.96
CA ARG A 236 -28.56 23.37 -25.76
C ARG A 236 -28.19 21.92 -26.09
N ALA A 237 -28.70 21.37 -27.18
CA ALA A 237 -28.35 20.02 -27.64
C ALA A 237 -26.87 19.93 -28.11
N GLU A 238 -26.39 20.96 -28.82
CA GLU A 238 -24.98 21.10 -29.21
C GLU A 238 -24.08 21.17 -27.96
N PHE A 239 -24.44 21.99 -26.96
CA PHE A 239 -23.72 22.09 -25.69
C PHE A 239 -23.68 20.75 -24.93
N GLU A 240 -24.79 20.02 -24.86
CA GLU A 240 -24.83 18.72 -24.16
C GLU A 240 -23.92 17.68 -24.83
N THR A 241 -23.78 17.75 -26.15
CA THR A 241 -22.87 16.87 -26.91
C THR A 241 -21.42 17.22 -26.61
N LEU A 242 -21.04 18.50 -26.73
CA LEU A 242 -19.71 19.00 -26.39
C LEU A 242 -19.33 18.70 -24.93
N TYR A 243 -20.29 18.78 -24.00
CA TYR A 243 -20.06 18.51 -22.59
C TYR A 243 -19.70 17.03 -22.35
N LYS A 244 -20.38 16.11 -23.03
CA LYS A 244 -20.08 14.66 -22.95
C LYS A 244 -18.71 14.33 -23.55
N GLU A 245 -18.34 14.97 -24.65
CA GLU A 245 -17.02 14.80 -25.28
C GLU A 245 -15.91 15.30 -24.35
N HIS A 246 -16.06 16.50 -23.80
CA HIS A 246 -15.13 17.07 -22.81
C HIS A 246 -14.99 16.23 -21.54
N GLU A 247 -16.10 15.69 -21.02
CA GLU A 247 -16.05 14.78 -19.86
C GLU A 247 -15.27 13.49 -20.19
N ALA A 248 -15.46 12.92 -21.37
CA ALA A 248 -14.72 11.75 -21.82
C ALA A 248 -13.22 12.03 -22.02
N THR A 249 -12.87 13.19 -22.59
CA THR A 249 -11.48 13.65 -22.73
C THR A 249 -10.81 13.82 -21.36
N ARG A 250 -11.51 14.41 -20.38
CA ARG A 250 -11.03 14.51 -18.99
C ARG A 250 -10.83 13.18 -18.29
N ALA A 251 -11.73 12.22 -18.51
CA ALA A 251 -11.60 10.88 -17.96
C ALA A 251 -10.33 10.19 -18.51
N ARG A 252 -10.09 10.28 -19.83
CA ARG A 252 -8.86 9.77 -20.45
C ARG A 252 -7.61 10.47 -19.92
N LEU A 253 -7.66 11.80 -19.74
CA LEU A 253 -6.54 12.56 -19.17
C LEU A 253 -6.18 12.05 -17.76
N ALA A 254 -7.17 11.81 -16.91
CA ALA A 254 -6.96 11.29 -15.56
C ALA A 254 -6.39 9.85 -15.57
N GLU A 255 -6.85 9.01 -16.49
CA GLU A 255 -6.34 7.64 -16.68
C GLU A 255 -4.88 7.63 -17.13
N SER A 256 -4.54 8.40 -18.19
CA SER A 256 -3.17 8.54 -18.68
C SER A 256 -2.23 9.17 -17.63
N GLN A 257 -2.70 10.11 -16.80
CA GLN A 257 -1.93 10.66 -15.68
C GLN A 257 -1.63 9.62 -14.61
N THR A 258 -2.62 8.78 -14.30
CA THR A 258 -2.47 7.70 -13.32
C THR A 258 -1.48 6.66 -13.82
N GLU A 259 -1.55 6.28 -15.09
CA GLU A 259 -0.59 5.33 -15.69
C GLU A 259 0.83 5.92 -15.76
N LEU A 260 0.99 7.19 -16.11
CA LEU A 260 2.30 7.85 -16.05
C LEU A 260 2.89 7.84 -14.64
N GLN A 261 2.06 8.08 -13.62
CA GLN A 261 2.50 8.02 -12.22
C GLN A 261 2.94 6.61 -11.82
N LYS A 262 2.20 5.58 -12.21
CA LYS A 262 2.58 4.18 -11.96
C LYS A 262 3.91 3.84 -12.61
N VAL A 263 4.07 4.10 -13.91
CA VAL A 263 5.30 3.79 -14.64
C VAL A 263 6.50 4.54 -14.07
N ARG A 264 6.35 5.80 -13.66
CA ARG A 264 7.41 6.56 -12.98
C ARG A 264 7.76 5.97 -11.62
N MET A 265 6.76 5.53 -10.85
CA MET A 265 6.97 4.91 -9.55
C MET A 265 7.68 3.56 -9.69
N ASP A 266 7.28 2.74 -10.66
CA ASP A 266 7.91 1.44 -10.96
C ASP A 266 9.36 1.65 -11.44
N LEU A 267 9.61 2.70 -12.24
CA LEU A 267 10.95 3.09 -12.66
C LEU A 267 11.81 3.57 -11.47
N GLU A 268 11.26 4.38 -10.56
CA GLU A 268 11.95 4.77 -9.33
C GLU A 268 12.24 3.58 -8.42
N LEU A 269 11.32 2.62 -8.34
CA LEU A 269 11.49 1.39 -7.57
C LEU A 269 12.61 0.53 -8.18
N SER A 270 12.56 0.31 -9.50
CA SER A 270 13.58 -0.40 -10.26
C SER A 270 14.94 0.28 -10.18
N HIS A 271 15.01 1.62 -10.23
CA HIS A 271 16.26 2.36 -9.99
C HIS A 271 16.78 2.21 -8.56
N ARG A 272 15.90 2.14 -7.55
CA ARG A 272 16.32 1.87 -6.17
C ARG A 272 16.80 0.44 -6.00
N GLU A 273 16.14 -0.53 -6.62
CA GLU A 273 16.54 -1.95 -6.64
C GLU A 273 17.86 -2.15 -7.41
N ALA A 274 18.07 -1.41 -8.50
CA ALA A 274 19.32 -1.34 -9.27
C ALA A 274 20.47 -0.69 -8.49
N ALA A 275 20.22 0.43 -7.82
CA ALA A 275 21.20 1.07 -6.92
C ALA A 275 21.54 0.18 -5.72
N GLN A 276 20.61 -0.71 -5.35
CA GLN A 276 20.73 -1.78 -4.38
C GLN A 276 21.10 -3.14 -5.00
N SER A 277 21.45 -3.22 -6.31
CA SER A 277 21.90 -4.45 -6.96
C SER A 277 23.28 -4.82 -6.42
N GLU A 278 23.23 -5.39 -5.23
CA GLU A 278 24.28 -6.10 -4.55
C GLU A 278 24.84 -7.19 -5.46
N GLN A 279 24.04 -7.73 -6.40
CA GLN A 279 24.50 -8.71 -7.38
C GLN A 279 25.53 -8.17 -8.37
N ALA A 280 25.35 -6.96 -8.93
CA ALA A 280 26.34 -6.38 -9.85
C ALA A 280 27.63 -5.97 -9.11
N ARG A 281 27.48 -5.41 -7.89
CA ARG A 281 28.63 -5.07 -7.04
C ARG A 281 29.34 -6.30 -6.47
N GLU A 282 28.61 -7.35 -6.12
CA GLU A 282 29.17 -8.64 -5.67
C GLU A 282 29.85 -9.36 -6.84
N ALA A 283 29.27 -9.34 -8.04
CA ALA A 283 29.91 -9.92 -9.21
C ALA A 283 31.23 -9.20 -9.52
N LEU A 284 31.25 -7.86 -9.51
CA LEU A 284 32.48 -7.07 -9.68
C LEU A 284 33.48 -7.27 -8.54
N ALA A 285 33.02 -7.38 -7.29
CA ALA A 285 33.89 -7.65 -6.14
C ALA A 285 34.48 -9.08 -6.18
N ARG A 286 33.71 -10.07 -6.65
CA ARG A 286 34.17 -11.44 -6.85
C ARG A 286 35.18 -11.53 -8.02
N VAL A 287 34.96 -10.78 -9.10
CA VAL A 287 35.92 -10.64 -10.21
C VAL A 287 37.23 -10.04 -9.69
N ALA A 288 37.19 -8.95 -8.92
CA ALA A 288 38.38 -8.34 -8.34
C ALA A 288 39.13 -9.26 -7.36
N ALA A 289 38.40 -10.04 -6.54
CA ALA A 289 38.99 -11.01 -5.63
C ALA A 289 39.69 -12.16 -6.39
N LEU A 290 39.07 -12.66 -7.47
CA LEU A 290 39.65 -13.71 -8.31
C LEU A 290 40.86 -13.21 -9.12
N GLU A 291 40.85 -11.96 -9.58
CA GLU A 291 42.02 -11.34 -10.21
C GLU A 291 43.20 -11.24 -9.23
N ALA A 292 42.93 -10.88 -7.97
CA ALA A 292 43.95 -10.85 -6.92
C ALA A 292 44.49 -12.26 -6.57
N GLU A 293 43.63 -13.28 -6.52
CA GLU A 293 44.05 -14.69 -6.35
C GLU A 293 44.93 -15.14 -7.53
N LEU A 294 44.55 -14.80 -8.77
CA LEU A 294 45.29 -15.15 -9.98
C LEU A 294 46.69 -14.51 -10.01
N ASP A 295 46.80 -13.26 -9.55
CA ASP A 295 48.08 -12.56 -9.46
C ASP A 295 48.96 -13.11 -8.33
N ALA A 296 48.38 -13.43 -7.17
CA ALA A 296 49.10 -14.09 -6.08
C ALA A 296 49.61 -15.48 -6.49
N GLU A 297 48.82 -16.24 -7.25
CA GLU A 297 49.21 -17.57 -7.75
C GLU A 297 50.32 -17.48 -8.82
N ARG A 298 50.31 -16.43 -9.67
CA ARG A 298 51.41 -16.14 -10.60
C ARG A 298 52.71 -15.80 -9.88
N GLU A 299 52.65 -14.99 -8.84
CA GLU A 299 53.82 -14.64 -8.02
C GLU A 299 54.39 -15.86 -7.28
N ALA A 300 53.52 -16.67 -6.67
CA ALA A 300 53.90 -17.91 -6.01
C ALA A 300 54.57 -18.89 -6.99
N ARG A 301 54.04 -19.01 -8.21
CA ARG A 301 54.64 -19.82 -9.28
C ARG A 301 56.02 -19.30 -9.68
N ALA A 302 56.17 -18.00 -9.90
CA ALA A 302 57.46 -17.41 -10.28
C ALA A 302 58.53 -17.66 -9.20
N ALA A 303 58.15 -17.55 -7.92
CA ALA A 303 59.03 -17.86 -6.80
C ALA A 303 59.41 -19.35 -6.75
N LEU A 304 58.44 -20.26 -6.94
CA LEU A 304 58.67 -21.70 -6.94
C LEU A 304 59.56 -22.13 -8.12
N GLU A 305 59.30 -21.63 -9.34
CA GLU A 305 60.11 -21.93 -10.52
C GLU A 305 61.55 -21.45 -10.33
N GLN A 306 61.76 -20.28 -9.71
CA GLN A 306 63.10 -19.78 -9.40
C GLN A 306 63.81 -20.63 -8.33
N GLN A 307 63.10 -21.05 -7.28
CA GLN A 307 63.64 -21.91 -6.23
C GLN A 307 64.06 -23.28 -6.79
N GLN A 308 63.21 -23.88 -7.63
CA GLN A 308 63.49 -25.14 -8.31
C GLN A 308 64.65 -25.02 -9.29
N ALA A 309 64.73 -23.94 -10.08
CA ALA A 309 65.86 -23.68 -10.97
C ALA A 309 67.18 -23.55 -10.22
N ASN A 310 67.17 -22.86 -9.07
CA ASN A 310 68.34 -22.73 -8.21
C ASN A 310 68.78 -24.09 -7.61
N ALA A 311 67.82 -24.91 -7.16
CA ALA A 311 68.11 -26.24 -6.61
C ALA A 311 68.69 -27.18 -7.68
N LEU A 312 68.10 -27.19 -8.88
CA LEU A 312 68.60 -27.94 -10.04
C LEU A 312 70.02 -27.52 -10.43
N ALA A 313 70.28 -26.21 -10.53
CA ALA A 313 71.61 -25.70 -10.85
C ALA A 313 72.65 -26.10 -9.80
N ALA A 314 72.30 -26.09 -8.50
CA ALA A 314 73.18 -26.53 -7.42
C ALA A 314 73.49 -28.03 -7.50
N HIS A 315 72.49 -28.87 -7.79
CA HIS A 315 72.70 -30.30 -7.96
C HIS A 315 73.51 -30.65 -9.22
N GLU A 316 73.26 -29.97 -10.34
CA GLU A 316 74.04 -30.15 -11.59
C GLU A 316 75.50 -29.74 -11.40
N ALA A 317 75.76 -28.65 -10.67
CA ALA A 317 77.12 -28.24 -10.32
C ALA A 317 77.83 -29.29 -9.45
N ALA A 318 77.16 -29.80 -8.42
CA ALA A 318 77.70 -30.84 -7.54
C ALA A 318 77.97 -32.16 -8.29
N LEU A 319 77.09 -32.54 -9.24
CA LEU A 319 77.30 -33.71 -10.10
C LEU A 319 78.53 -33.54 -10.98
N THR A 320 78.69 -32.37 -11.60
CA THR A 320 79.83 -32.05 -12.48
C THR A 320 81.15 -32.09 -11.71
N GLU A 321 81.16 -31.56 -10.49
CA GLU A 321 82.33 -31.58 -9.60
C GLU A 321 82.72 -33.02 -9.21
N LEU A 322 81.74 -33.85 -8.83
CA LEU A 322 81.96 -35.27 -8.51
C LEU A 322 82.42 -36.10 -9.72
N GLN A 323 81.85 -35.86 -10.90
CA GLN A 323 82.27 -36.53 -12.14
C GLN A 323 83.71 -36.16 -12.51
N THR A 324 84.07 -34.88 -12.37
CA THR A 324 85.44 -34.41 -12.62
C THR A 324 86.43 -35.03 -11.62
N ALA A 325 86.08 -35.09 -10.34
CA ALA A 325 86.90 -35.73 -9.30
C ALA A 325 87.08 -37.23 -9.55
N LEU A 326 86.03 -37.92 -10.03
CA LEU A 326 86.07 -39.33 -10.40
C LEU A 326 87.00 -39.58 -11.61
N GLU A 327 86.93 -38.74 -12.64
CA GLU A 327 87.81 -38.85 -13.81
C GLU A 327 89.29 -38.64 -13.44
N GLN A 328 89.57 -37.68 -12.56
CA GLN A 328 90.92 -37.46 -12.03
C GLN A 328 91.41 -38.65 -11.21
N ALA A 329 90.57 -39.18 -10.31
CA ALA A 329 90.89 -40.37 -9.53
C ALA A 329 91.14 -41.61 -10.42
N ARG A 330 90.36 -41.79 -11.50
CA ARG A 330 90.59 -42.86 -12.50
C ARG A 330 91.93 -42.71 -13.23
N ALA A 331 92.36 -41.47 -13.51
CA ALA A 331 93.63 -41.20 -14.18
C ALA A 331 94.84 -41.43 -13.27
N GLU A 332 94.66 -41.27 -11.95
CA GLU A 332 95.69 -41.46 -10.92
C GLU A 332 95.77 -42.91 -10.40
N ALA A 333 94.66 -43.65 -10.45
CA ALA A 333 94.57 -45.02 -9.95
C ALA A 333 95.28 -46.05 -10.87
N GLY A 334 96.28 -46.75 -10.34
CA GLY A 334 96.85 -47.98 -10.91
C GLY A 334 96.08 -49.25 -10.48
N ASP A 335 96.68 -50.43 -10.72
CA ASP A 335 96.10 -51.79 -10.56
C ASP A 335 95.86 -52.24 -9.08
N GLU A 336 95.50 -51.33 -8.18
CA GLU A 336 95.30 -51.59 -6.74
C GLU A 336 93.81 -51.74 -6.37
N ALA A 337 93.46 -52.85 -5.69
CA ALA A 337 92.08 -53.21 -5.36
C ALA A 337 91.33 -52.23 -4.43
N GLN A 338 92.04 -51.46 -3.60
CA GLN A 338 91.43 -50.46 -2.70
C GLN A 338 91.02 -49.16 -3.42
N GLU A 339 91.71 -48.79 -4.50
CA GLU A 339 91.33 -47.66 -5.37
C GLU A 339 90.05 -48.02 -6.13
N ALA A 340 89.96 -49.25 -6.65
CA ALA A 340 88.78 -49.74 -7.36
C ALA A 340 87.50 -49.75 -6.50
N GLU A 341 87.60 -50.06 -5.20
CA GLU A 341 86.45 -50.05 -4.28
C GLU A 341 85.92 -48.63 -4.00
N LYS A 342 86.82 -47.66 -3.81
CA LYS A 342 86.44 -46.24 -3.65
C LYS A 342 85.81 -45.67 -4.92
N LEU A 343 86.33 -46.08 -6.08
CA LEU A 343 85.83 -45.65 -7.38
C LEU A 343 84.42 -46.20 -7.63
N ALA A 344 84.18 -47.47 -7.28
CA ALA A 344 82.86 -48.07 -7.33
C ALA A 344 81.85 -47.41 -6.36
N ALA A 345 82.29 -46.99 -5.17
CA ALA A 345 81.45 -46.26 -4.21
C ALA A 345 81.07 -44.85 -4.72
N ALA A 346 82.01 -44.14 -5.35
CA ALA A 346 81.75 -42.83 -5.96
C ALA A 346 80.81 -42.95 -7.19
N GLU A 347 80.98 -43.97 -8.03
CA GLU A 347 80.06 -44.29 -9.13
C GLU A 347 78.66 -44.67 -8.66
N ALA A 348 78.54 -45.35 -7.52
CA ALA A 348 77.25 -45.65 -6.91
C ALA A 348 76.56 -44.37 -6.39
N ARG A 349 77.33 -43.47 -5.78
CA ARG A 349 76.81 -42.19 -5.27
C ARG A 349 76.38 -41.23 -6.38
N ILE A 350 77.10 -41.20 -7.51
CA ILE A 350 76.70 -40.43 -8.70
C ILE A 350 75.37 -40.96 -9.25
N ARG A 351 75.23 -42.29 -9.39
CA ARG A 351 73.97 -42.91 -9.85
C ARG A 351 72.79 -42.62 -8.92
N GLU A 352 73.03 -42.60 -7.61
CA GLU A 352 72.00 -42.23 -6.62
C GLU A 352 71.58 -40.76 -6.79
N LEU A 353 72.54 -39.84 -6.92
CA LEU A 353 72.24 -38.42 -7.14
C LEU A 353 71.56 -38.14 -8.49
N GLU A 354 71.93 -38.87 -9.55
CA GLU A 354 71.25 -38.78 -10.86
C GLU A 354 69.78 -39.23 -10.75
N ALA A 355 69.49 -40.29 -9.99
CA ALA A 355 68.13 -40.76 -9.76
C ALA A 355 67.32 -39.78 -8.90
N ASP A 356 67.92 -39.21 -7.84
CA ASP A 356 67.29 -38.18 -7.01
C ASP A 356 66.97 -36.92 -7.83
N LEU A 357 67.86 -36.54 -8.76
CA LEU A 357 67.66 -35.39 -9.65
C LEU A 357 66.52 -35.63 -10.65
N GLU A 358 66.43 -36.82 -11.25
CA GLU A 358 65.31 -37.17 -12.12
C GLU A 358 63.97 -37.19 -11.36
N ALA A 359 63.94 -37.73 -10.13
CA ALA A 359 62.76 -37.73 -9.29
C ALA A 359 62.31 -36.30 -8.93
N ALA A 360 63.26 -35.42 -8.55
CA ALA A 360 62.98 -34.02 -8.28
C ALA A 360 62.45 -33.29 -9.53
N ARG A 361 63.01 -33.55 -10.73
CA ARG A 361 62.52 -32.98 -11.99
C ARG A 361 61.08 -33.41 -12.30
N ALA A 362 60.75 -34.67 -12.09
CA ALA A 362 59.40 -35.19 -12.28
C ALA A 362 58.38 -34.54 -11.33
N GLU A 363 58.74 -34.37 -10.05
CA GLU A 363 57.89 -33.70 -9.05
C GLU A 363 57.64 -32.21 -9.38
N VAL A 364 58.65 -31.53 -9.94
CA VAL A 364 58.51 -30.16 -10.47
C VAL A 364 57.54 -30.11 -11.65
N GLU A 365 57.65 -31.03 -12.61
CA GLU A 365 56.74 -31.07 -13.76
C GLU A 365 55.30 -31.34 -13.35
N ASP A 366 55.07 -32.25 -12.41
CA ASP A 366 53.73 -32.59 -11.92
C ASP A 366 53.10 -31.42 -11.16
N SER A 367 53.88 -30.73 -10.33
CA SER A 367 53.45 -29.50 -9.64
C SER A 367 53.10 -28.37 -10.64
N ARG A 368 53.90 -28.21 -11.70
CA ARG A 368 53.62 -27.24 -12.78
C ARG A 368 52.35 -27.58 -13.54
N ALA A 369 52.10 -28.87 -13.82
CA ALA A 369 50.89 -29.32 -14.47
C ALA A 369 49.64 -29.02 -13.62
N SER A 370 49.68 -29.35 -12.32
CA SER A 370 48.58 -29.07 -11.39
C SER A 370 48.29 -27.58 -11.24
N LEU A 371 49.32 -26.72 -11.16
CA LEU A 371 49.15 -25.26 -11.10
C LEU A 371 48.59 -24.68 -12.40
N ASN A 372 49.01 -25.18 -13.56
CA ASN A 372 48.45 -24.74 -14.85
C ASN A 372 46.96 -25.11 -14.97
N GLU A 373 46.57 -26.29 -14.48
CA GLU A 373 45.17 -26.71 -14.47
C GLU A 373 44.33 -25.81 -13.55
N ALA A 374 44.82 -25.50 -12.34
CA ALA A 374 44.16 -24.57 -11.41
C ALA A 374 43.98 -23.17 -12.02
N LEU A 375 45.02 -22.65 -12.69
CA LEU A 375 44.99 -21.35 -13.36
C LEU A 375 43.95 -21.30 -14.50
N GLU A 376 43.87 -22.35 -15.31
CA GLU A 376 42.88 -22.44 -16.39
C GLU A 376 41.45 -22.54 -15.83
N GLN A 377 41.23 -23.27 -14.74
CA GLN A 377 39.95 -23.31 -14.05
C GLN A 377 39.56 -21.94 -13.47
N ALA A 378 40.51 -21.20 -12.88
CA ALA A 378 40.28 -19.86 -12.36
C ALA A 378 39.92 -18.86 -13.49
N ARG A 379 40.63 -18.92 -14.63
CA ARG A 379 40.33 -18.11 -15.82
C ARG A 379 38.94 -18.40 -16.38
N ALA A 380 38.55 -19.67 -16.46
CA ALA A 380 37.23 -20.06 -16.94
C ALA A 380 36.11 -19.48 -16.04
N ARG A 381 36.27 -19.58 -14.71
CA ARG A 381 35.32 -18.98 -13.75
C ARG A 381 35.25 -17.46 -13.85
N LEU A 382 36.39 -16.80 -14.04
CA LEU A 382 36.45 -15.34 -14.24
C LEU A 382 35.64 -14.93 -15.49
N ALA A 383 35.82 -15.64 -16.60
CA ALA A 383 35.09 -15.37 -17.85
C ALA A 383 33.58 -15.56 -17.70
N GLU A 384 33.14 -16.63 -17.02
CA GLU A 384 31.72 -16.86 -16.73
C GLU A 384 31.10 -15.74 -15.88
N LEU A 385 31.81 -15.29 -14.84
CA LEU A 385 31.33 -14.21 -13.97
C LEU A 385 31.30 -12.86 -14.69
N GLN A 386 32.29 -12.55 -15.53
CA GLN A 386 32.29 -11.35 -16.37
C GLN A 386 31.11 -11.35 -17.34
N GLN A 387 30.85 -12.47 -18.01
CA GLN A 387 29.72 -12.61 -18.92
C GLN A 387 28.37 -12.46 -18.20
N ALA A 388 28.24 -13.01 -17.00
CA ALA A 388 27.03 -12.85 -16.19
C ALA A 388 26.83 -11.39 -15.74
N ALA A 389 27.90 -10.68 -15.39
CA ALA A 389 27.84 -9.27 -15.03
C ALA A 389 27.44 -8.37 -16.22
N GLU A 390 27.99 -8.64 -17.41
CA GLU A 390 27.62 -7.93 -18.64
C GLU A 390 26.17 -8.17 -19.04
N ALA A 391 25.68 -9.42 -18.95
CA ALA A 391 24.29 -9.76 -19.23
C ALA A 391 23.33 -9.04 -18.27
N ALA A 392 23.63 -9.06 -16.95
CA ALA A 392 22.82 -8.35 -15.96
C ALA A 392 22.78 -6.82 -16.21
N ALA A 393 23.90 -6.22 -16.61
CA ALA A 393 23.97 -4.80 -16.96
C ALA A 393 23.23 -4.46 -18.27
N GLN A 394 23.15 -5.41 -19.21
CA GLN A 394 22.38 -5.25 -20.45
C GLN A 394 20.88 -5.33 -20.18
N ASP A 395 20.41 -6.34 -19.44
CA ASP A 395 19.00 -6.52 -19.07
C ASP A 395 18.46 -5.28 -18.33
N GLU A 396 19.27 -4.71 -17.43
CA GLU A 396 18.92 -3.50 -16.68
C GLU A 396 18.83 -2.24 -17.58
N ASN A 397 19.78 -2.07 -18.50
CA ASN A 397 19.76 -0.95 -19.46
C ASN A 397 18.60 -1.06 -20.46
N GLU A 398 18.25 -2.27 -20.88
CA GLU A 398 17.13 -2.51 -21.79
C GLU A 398 15.79 -2.18 -21.11
N ALA A 399 15.58 -2.68 -19.89
CA ALA A 399 14.40 -2.34 -19.09
C ALA A 399 14.27 -0.83 -18.81
N LEU A 400 15.38 -0.16 -18.50
CA LEU A 400 15.43 1.30 -18.32
C LEU A 400 15.02 2.04 -19.60
N THR A 401 15.56 1.60 -20.75
CA THR A 401 15.27 2.20 -22.05
C THR A 401 13.80 2.02 -22.44
N GLU A 402 13.23 0.85 -22.20
CA GLU A 402 11.80 0.57 -22.43
C GLU A 402 10.90 1.43 -21.55
N ALA A 403 11.20 1.53 -20.25
CA ALA A 403 10.45 2.36 -19.32
C ALA A 403 10.51 3.84 -19.70
N GLN A 404 11.67 4.36 -20.08
CA GLN A 404 11.85 5.73 -20.57
C GLN A 404 11.07 5.99 -21.87
N ALA A 405 11.10 5.05 -22.82
CA ALA A 405 10.32 5.14 -24.06
C ALA A 405 8.81 5.15 -23.78
N ARG A 406 8.35 4.34 -22.81
CA ARG A 406 6.94 4.31 -22.38
C ARG A 406 6.52 5.63 -21.74
N ILE A 407 7.35 6.20 -20.87
CA ILE A 407 7.12 7.53 -20.26
C ILE A 407 7.00 8.60 -21.35
N ALA A 408 7.93 8.62 -22.30
CA ALA A 408 7.91 9.60 -23.39
C ALA A 408 6.63 9.48 -24.26
N SER A 409 6.18 8.25 -24.53
CA SER A 409 4.91 8.00 -25.24
C SER A 409 3.71 8.52 -24.46
N LEU A 410 3.62 8.23 -23.16
CA LEU A 410 2.53 8.68 -22.30
C LEU A 410 2.52 10.20 -22.14
N GLU A 411 3.68 10.84 -22.06
CA GLU A 411 3.80 12.30 -22.02
C GLU A 411 3.31 12.95 -23.32
N ALA A 412 3.62 12.36 -24.49
CA ALA A 412 3.11 12.84 -25.77
C ALA A 412 1.59 12.67 -25.90
N GLU A 413 1.03 11.54 -25.45
CA GLU A 413 -0.41 11.32 -25.40
C GLU A 413 -1.10 12.32 -24.46
N LEU A 414 -0.54 12.55 -23.27
CA LEU A 414 -1.06 13.53 -22.32
C LEU A 414 -1.09 14.94 -22.88
N GLU A 415 -0.06 15.33 -23.63
CA GLU A 415 -0.03 16.65 -24.26
C GLU A 415 -1.11 16.78 -25.33
N GLN A 416 -1.30 15.75 -26.16
CA GLN A 416 -2.41 15.74 -27.14
C GLN A 416 -3.77 15.85 -26.45
N VAL A 417 -4.01 15.05 -25.41
CA VAL A 417 -5.28 15.08 -24.67
C VAL A 417 -5.49 16.41 -23.96
N ARG A 418 -4.44 17.05 -23.42
CA ARG A 418 -4.52 18.40 -22.83
C ARG A 418 -4.91 19.46 -23.86
N THR A 419 -4.33 19.40 -25.07
CA THR A 419 -4.70 20.35 -26.13
C THR A 419 -6.16 20.17 -26.56
N ALA A 420 -6.66 18.93 -26.59
CA ALA A 420 -8.06 18.64 -26.84
C ALA A 420 -8.97 19.17 -25.71
N ASP A 421 -8.65 18.91 -24.43
CA ASP A 421 -9.38 19.42 -23.26
C ASP A 421 -9.47 20.96 -23.27
N GLN A 422 -8.38 21.65 -23.62
CA GLN A 422 -8.38 23.11 -23.75
C GLN A 422 -9.30 23.59 -24.87
N SER A 423 -9.19 23.01 -26.07
CA SER A 423 -10.06 23.36 -27.21
C SER A 423 -11.53 23.10 -26.91
N GLU A 424 -11.85 21.98 -26.25
CA GLU A 424 -13.21 21.59 -25.89
C GLU A 424 -13.77 22.50 -24.78
N SER A 425 -12.95 22.89 -23.80
CA SER A 425 -13.32 23.86 -22.76
C SER A 425 -13.61 25.25 -23.34
N GLU A 426 -12.83 25.69 -24.33
CA GLU A 426 -13.09 26.94 -25.06
C GLU A 426 -14.42 26.87 -25.83
N ALA A 427 -14.66 25.77 -26.56
CA ALA A 427 -15.91 25.54 -27.28
C ALA A 427 -17.13 25.49 -26.34
N LEU A 428 -17.00 24.89 -25.15
CA LEU A 428 -18.04 24.89 -24.12
C LEU A 428 -18.33 26.29 -23.59
N THR A 429 -17.30 27.11 -23.43
CA THR A 429 -17.44 28.50 -22.97
C THR A 429 -18.18 29.33 -24.01
N GLU A 430 -17.86 29.16 -25.30
CA GLU A 430 -18.54 29.81 -26.41
C GLU A 430 -20.00 29.35 -26.55
N ALA A 431 -20.25 28.03 -26.49
CA ALA A 431 -21.59 27.47 -26.54
C ALA A 431 -22.47 27.95 -25.38
N ARG A 432 -21.91 28.08 -24.17
CA ARG A 432 -22.61 28.65 -23.01
C ARG A 432 -22.96 30.12 -23.24
N ALA A 433 -22.02 30.93 -23.73
CA ALA A 433 -22.27 32.34 -24.05
C ALA A 433 -23.37 32.49 -25.13
N ARG A 434 -23.40 31.60 -26.12
CA ARG A 434 -24.45 31.57 -27.15
C ARG A 434 -25.82 31.23 -26.56
N ILE A 435 -25.90 30.27 -25.64
CA ILE A 435 -27.15 29.95 -24.92
C ILE A 435 -27.63 31.14 -24.10
N GLU A 436 -26.74 31.83 -23.38
CA GLU A 436 -27.08 33.04 -22.61
C GLU A 436 -27.60 34.16 -23.52
N SER A 437 -26.94 34.41 -24.67
CA SER A 437 -27.41 35.39 -25.68
C SER A 437 -28.80 35.05 -26.22
N LEU A 438 -29.00 33.82 -26.70
CA LEU A 438 -30.29 33.37 -27.23
C LEU A 438 -31.40 33.40 -26.19
N THR A 439 -31.07 33.13 -24.92
CA THR A 439 -32.04 33.23 -23.82
C THR A 439 -32.45 34.70 -23.60
N ALA A 440 -31.50 35.63 -23.60
CA ALA A 440 -31.78 37.06 -23.46
C ALA A 440 -32.58 37.60 -24.65
N GLU A 441 -32.25 37.21 -25.88
CA GLU A 441 -32.99 37.57 -27.10
C GLU A 441 -34.42 37.04 -27.07
N LEU A 442 -34.63 35.80 -26.62
CA LEU A 442 -35.95 35.19 -26.46
C LEU A 442 -36.79 35.90 -25.39
N GLU A 443 -36.19 36.27 -24.26
CA GLU A 443 -36.86 37.04 -23.21
C GLU A 443 -37.27 38.42 -23.71
N GLN A 444 -36.39 39.10 -24.46
CA GLN A 444 -36.68 40.39 -25.06
C GLN A 444 -37.81 40.31 -26.11
N ALA A 445 -37.79 39.28 -26.97
CA ALA A 445 -38.85 39.04 -27.95
C ALA A 445 -40.21 38.81 -27.27
N ARG A 446 -40.23 38.02 -26.19
CA ARG A 446 -41.44 37.79 -25.39
C ARG A 446 -41.95 39.03 -24.67
N ALA A 447 -41.04 39.86 -24.15
CA ALA A 447 -41.40 41.13 -23.50
C ALA A 447 -42.03 42.14 -24.48
N GLN A 448 -41.66 42.09 -25.77
CA GLN A 448 -42.21 42.94 -26.83
C GLN A 448 -43.55 42.44 -27.38
N ASP A 449 -43.94 41.20 -27.08
CA ASP A 449 -45.15 40.55 -27.62
C ASP A 449 -46.47 41.06 -27.01
N GLY A 450 -46.45 42.02 -26.07
CA GLY A 450 -47.63 42.75 -25.58
C GLY A 450 -48.71 41.91 -24.85
N ALA A 451 -48.58 40.59 -24.82
CA ALA A 451 -49.47 39.68 -24.11
C ALA A 451 -49.47 39.95 -22.60
N ASP A 452 -48.32 40.31 -22.02
CA ASP A 452 -48.24 40.67 -20.60
C ASP A 452 -48.75 42.08 -20.30
N GLU A 453 -48.63 43.02 -21.25
CA GLU A 453 -49.13 44.39 -21.09
C GLU A 453 -50.67 44.41 -21.15
N THR A 454 -51.25 43.69 -22.11
CA THR A 454 -52.70 43.50 -22.22
C THR A 454 -53.30 42.73 -21.03
N LEU A 455 -52.59 41.75 -20.48
CA LEU A 455 -53.03 41.01 -19.29
C LEU A 455 -52.96 41.88 -18.01
N ASN A 456 -51.96 42.74 -17.90
CA ASN A 456 -51.80 43.65 -16.78
C ASN A 456 -52.82 44.81 -16.84
N GLU A 457 -53.12 45.33 -18.03
CA GLU A 457 -54.21 46.29 -18.23
C GLU A 457 -55.58 45.69 -17.90
N ALA A 458 -55.84 44.44 -18.32
CA ALA A 458 -57.07 43.73 -17.99
C ALA A 458 -57.21 43.52 -16.46
N ARG A 459 -56.13 43.17 -15.76
CA ARG A 459 -56.11 43.01 -14.28
C ARG A 459 -56.36 44.34 -13.57
N ALA A 460 -55.71 45.42 -13.99
CA ALA A 460 -55.94 46.76 -13.45
C ALA A 460 -57.39 47.23 -13.66
N ARG A 461 -57.99 46.88 -14.81
CA ARG A 461 -59.40 47.21 -15.10
C ARG A 461 -60.38 46.44 -14.22
N ILE A 462 -60.12 45.15 -13.98
CA ILE A 462 -60.94 44.32 -13.08
C ILE A 462 -60.89 44.88 -11.65
N GLN A 463 -59.72 45.23 -11.14
CA GLN A 463 -59.60 45.85 -9.81
C GLN A 463 -60.34 47.19 -9.70
N ALA A 464 -60.25 48.04 -10.73
CA ALA A 464 -60.98 49.31 -10.75
C ALA A 464 -62.50 49.10 -10.68
N LEU A 465 -63.02 48.14 -11.43
CA LEU A 465 -64.44 47.77 -11.43
C LEU A 465 -64.89 47.18 -10.09
N GLU A 466 -64.07 46.33 -9.46
CA GLU A 466 -64.36 45.79 -8.13
C GLU A 466 -64.44 46.90 -7.07
N THR A 467 -63.58 47.91 -7.17
CA THR A 467 -63.55 49.05 -6.25
C THR A 467 -64.80 49.93 -6.43
N GLU A 468 -65.21 50.20 -7.67
CA GLU A 468 -66.46 50.92 -7.96
C GLU A 468 -67.69 50.16 -7.42
N LEU A 469 -67.72 48.83 -7.60
CA LEU A 469 -68.84 47.99 -7.15
C LEU A 469 -68.96 47.97 -5.62
N GLU A 470 -67.83 48.03 -4.91
CA GLU A 470 -67.80 48.13 -3.45
C GLU A 470 -68.27 49.51 -2.96
N THR A 471 -67.86 50.59 -3.62
CA THR A 471 -68.37 51.94 -3.29
C THR A 471 -69.88 52.08 -3.55
N ALA A 472 -70.39 51.47 -4.63
CA ALA A 472 -71.83 51.43 -4.92
C ALA A 472 -72.60 50.63 -3.85
N ARG A 473 -72.06 49.50 -3.38
CA ARG A 473 -72.65 48.70 -2.28
C ARG A 473 -72.73 49.48 -0.96
N GLN A 474 -71.69 50.25 -0.64
CA GLN A 474 -71.69 51.08 0.57
C GLN A 474 -72.71 52.22 0.51
N SER A 475 -72.93 52.82 -0.67
CA SER A 475 -74.00 53.80 -0.83
C SER A 475 -75.40 53.21 -0.64
N LEU A 476 -75.63 51.97 -1.11
CA LEU A 476 -76.89 51.23 -0.91
C LEU A 476 -77.15 50.84 0.56
N GLN A 477 -76.12 50.69 1.38
CA GLN A 477 -76.26 50.41 2.83
C GLN A 477 -76.65 51.64 3.67
N SER A 478 -76.57 52.85 3.11
CA SER A 478 -76.86 54.09 3.84
C SER A 478 -78.32 54.55 3.77
N GLU A 479 -79.19 53.83 3.05
CA GLU A 479 -80.65 54.03 3.12
C GLU A 479 -81.24 53.22 4.30
N THR A 480 -81.70 53.93 5.34
CA THR A 480 -82.28 53.40 6.59
C THR A 480 -83.27 52.24 6.38
N PRO A 481 -83.02 51.02 6.90
CA PRO A 481 -83.93 49.90 6.74
C PRO A 481 -84.99 49.80 7.85
N SER A 482 -86.18 49.34 7.46
CA SER A 482 -87.42 49.24 8.23
C SER A 482 -87.37 48.23 9.40
N ALA A 483 -88.30 48.40 10.36
CA ALA A 483 -88.40 47.66 11.61
C ALA A 483 -88.41 46.12 11.49
N ASP A 484 -88.82 45.57 10.34
CA ASP A 484 -88.85 44.12 10.10
C ASP A 484 -87.44 43.52 9.91
N GLN A 485 -86.47 44.29 9.39
CA GLN A 485 -85.09 43.80 9.20
C GLN A 485 -84.29 43.77 10.51
N SER A 486 -84.62 44.63 11.47
CA SER A 486 -84.04 44.61 12.82
C SER A 486 -84.40 43.31 13.56
N GLN A 487 -85.63 42.83 13.40
CA GLN A 487 -86.07 41.57 14.01
C GLN A 487 -85.40 40.35 13.36
N ALA A 488 -85.29 40.32 12.03
CA ALA A 488 -84.61 39.23 11.32
C ALA A 488 -83.10 39.18 11.63
N ALA A 489 -82.44 40.34 11.76
CA ALA A 489 -81.02 40.41 12.13
C ALA A 489 -80.78 39.99 13.60
N ALA A 490 -81.67 40.39 14.52
CA ALA A 490 -81.61 39.95 15.91
C ALA A 490 -81.83 38.44 16.05
N GLU A 491 -82.77 37.87 15.28
CA GLU A 491 -83.05 36.43 15.28
C GLU A 491 -81.88 35.63 14.70
N LEU A 492 -81.27 36.11 13.62
CA LEU A 492 -80.10 35.47 13.02
C LEU A 492 -78.86 35.55 13.94
N ALA A 493 -78.70 36.65 14.68
CA ALA A 493 -77.65 36.79 15.69
C ALA A 493 -77.88 35.85 16.88
N ARG A 494 -79.13 35.69 17.32
CA ARG A 494 -79.53 34.74 18.36
C ARG A 494 -79.21 33.29 17.94
N LEU A 495 -79.61 32.89 16.72
CA LEU A 495 -79.33 31.56 16.19
C LEU A 495 -77.83 31.28 16.05
N ARG A 496 -77.03 32.28 15.64
CA ARG A 496 -75.56 32.14 15.59
C ARG A 496 -74.94 31.99 16.97
N ALA A 497 -75.36 32.79 17.95
CA ALA A 497 -74.84 32.71 19.32
C ALA A 497 -75.17 31.36 19.97
N LEU A 498 -76.37 30.84 19.72
CA LEU A 498 -76.77 29.50 20.16
C LEU A 498 -75.91 28.42 19.49
N HIS A 499 -75.71 28.49 18.18
CA HIS A 499 -74.85 27.56 17.43
C HIS A 499 -73.39 27.57 17.92
N THR A 500 -72.82 28.74 18.23
CA THR A 500 -71.46 28.86 18.78
C THR A 500 -71.36 28.25 20.19
N SER A 501 -72.37 28.50 21.04
CA SER A 501 -72.41 27.92 22.39
C SER A 501 -72.47 26.39 22.36
N PHE A 502 -73.14 25.82 21.36
CA PHE A 502 -73.20 24.38 21.15
C PHE A 502 -71.91 23.76 20.60
N ALA A 503 -71.24 24.44 19.67
CA ALA A 503 -69.94 23.99 19.15
C ALA A 503 -68.87 23.93 20.26
N GLN A 504 -68.90 24.84 21.24
CA GLN A 504 -67.98 24.83 22.39
C GLN A 504 -68.20 23.65 23.34
N LEU A 505 -69.38 23.03 23.31
CA LEU A 505 -69.73 21.90 24.18
C LEU A 505 -69.48 20.54 23.51
N ASN A 506 -68.76 20.50 22.38
CA ASN A 506 -68.54 19.29 21.57
C ASN A 506 -69.85 18.59 21.17
N GLY A 507 -70.95 19.34 21.02
CA GLY A 507 -72.23 18.81 20.58
C GLY A 507 -72.25 18.55 19.08
N ALA A 508 -72.84 17.43 18.67
CA ALA A 508 -73.06 17.11 17.27
C ALA A 508 -74.50 17.43 16.88
N PHE A 509 -74.69 18.14 15.77
CA PHE A 509 -76.02 18.34 15.20
C PHE A 509 -76.52 17.04 14.58
N THR A 510 -77.69 16.58 15.02
CA THR A 510 -78.34 15.40 14.44
C THR A 510 -79.76 15.77 14.02
N GLU A 511 -80.37 14.97 13.15
CA GLU A 511 -81.78 15.13 12.74
C GLU A 511 -82.75 15.05 13.93
N ARG A 512 -82.32 14.49 15.06
CA ARG A 512 -83.12 14.28 16.28
C ARG A 512 -82.95 15.38 17.32
N GLY A 513 -82.24 16.46 16.97
CA GLY A 513 -81.82 17.51 17.89
C GLY A 513 -80.31 17.54 18.07
N LEU A 514 -79.85 18.43 18.92
CA LEU A 514 -78.42 18.51 19.23
C LEU A 514 -78.04 17.40 20.22
N LEU A 515 -77.17 16.49 19.79
CA LEU A 515 -76.64 15.44 20.64
C LEU A 515 -75.43 15.96 21.42
N LEU A 516 -75.55 15.95 22.75
CA LEU A 516 -74.42 16.04 23.67
C LEU A 516 -74.16 14.62 24.18
N SER A 517 -73.13 14.00 23.60
CA SER A 517 -72.68 12.68 24.05
C SER A 517 -71.84 12.84 25.32
N LEU A 518 -72.29 12.22 26.40
CA LEU A 518 -71.55 12.18 27.65
C LEU A 518 -70.41 11.18 27.49
N ALA A 519 -69.16 11.68 27.45
CA ALA A 519 -67.99 10.85 27.18
C ALA A 519 -67.90 9.63 28.11
N GLU A 520 -67.54 8.46 27.57
CA GLU A 520 -67.44 7.17 28.30
C GLU A 520 -66.55 7.24 29.55
N SER A 521 -65.60 8.19 29.59
CA SER A 521 -64.71 8.41 30.73
C SER A 521 -65.34 9.17 31.91
N GLU A 522 -66.44 9.91 31.70
CA GLU A 522 -67.11 10.68 32.76
C GLU A 522 -68.34 9.94 33.33
N LEU A 523 -69.03 9.13 32.53
CA LEU A 523 -70.27 8.44 32.92
C LEU A 523 -70.23 6.94 32.60
N SER A 524 -69.32 6.23 33.25
CA SER A 524 -69.24 4.77 33.14
C SER A 524 -70.20 4.09 34.13
N PHE A 525 -71.23 3.42 33.62
CA PHE A 525 -72.11 2.59 34.45
C PHE A 525 -71.55 1.16 34.56
N PRO A 526 -71.33 0.65 35.78
CA PRO A 526 -71.01 -0.76 35.99
C PRO A 526 -72.09 -1.68 35.40
N THR A 527 -71.69 -2.89 35.01
CA THR A 527 -72.62 -3.88 34.44
C THR A 527 -73.77 -4.16 35.40
N GLY A 528 -75.01 -4.06 34.90
CA GLY A 528 -76.22 -4.31 35.69
C GLY A 528 -76.59 -3.21 36.70
N GLN A 529 -75.89 -2.07 36.73
CA GLN A 529 -76.18 -0.96 37.66
C GLN A 529 -76.57 0.33 36.92
N ALA A 530 -77.37 1.16 37.59
CA ALA A 530 -77.84 2.47 37.12
C ALA A 530 -77.36 3.64 38.01
N THR A 531 -76.40 3.40 38.89
CA THR A 531 -75.85 4.40 39.80
C THR A 531 -74.80 5.25 39.08
N LEU A 532 -74.91 6.58 39.19
CA LEU A 532 -73.91 7.50 38.66
C LEU A 532 -72.61 7.42 39.48
N PRO A 533 -71.43 7.62 38.86
CA PRO A 533 -70.16 7.69 39.58
C PRO A 533 -70.17 8.80 40.64
N ALA A 534 -69.59 8.53 41.81
CA ALA A 534 -69.38 9.56 42.84
C ALA A 534 -68.22 10.48 42.42
N GLY A 535 -68.51 11.77 42.20
CA GLY A 535 -67.53 12.78 41.77
C GLY A 535 -68.16 13.96 41.03
N GLU A 536 -67.35 14.94 40.63
CA GLU A 536 -67.79 16.04 39.79
C GLU A 536 -67.98 15.57 38.35
N LEU A 537 -69.21 15.65 37.86
CA LEU A 537 -69.58 15.28 36.48
C LEU A 537 -69.66 16.54 35.63
N ALA A 538 -68.49 17.03 35.20
CA ALA A 538 -68.35 18.31 34.51
C ALA A 538 -69.24 18.43 33.25
N SER A 539 -69.51 17.33 32.53
CA SER A 539 -70.46 17.36 31.42
C SER A 539 -71.91 17.65 31.85
N LEU A 540 -72.36 17.12 33.00
CA LEU A 540 -73.70 17.43 33.52
C LEU A 540 -73.80 18.88 33.98
N ASP A 541 -72.73 19.43 34.55
CA ASP A 541 -72.70 20.85 34.95
C ASP A 541 -72.79 21.77 33.74
N ARG A 542 -72.09 21.44 32.65
CA ARG A 542 -72.16 22.17 31.38
C ARG A 542 -73.56 22.10 30.75
N ILE A 543 -74.18 20.92 30.72
CA ILE A 543 -75.55 20.75 30.20
C ILE A 543 -76.55 21.55 31.06
N ALA A 544 -76.43 21.48 32.39
CA ALA A 544 -77.29 22.24 33.29
C ALA A 544 -77.12 23.75 33.12
N ALA A 545 -75.88 24.24 32.94
CA ALA A 545 -75.61 25.64 32.67
C ALA A 545 -76.25 26.12 31.36
N LEU A 546 -76.17 25.30 30.29
CA LEU A 546 -76.79 25.61 29.02
C LEU A 546 -78.32 25.66 29.12
N LEU A 547 -78.94 24.65 29.74
CA LEU A 547 -80.40 24.62 29.90
C LEU A 547 -80.91 25.76 30.80
N LYS A 548 -80.11 26.24 31.75
CA LYS A 548 -80.44 27.44 32.52
C LYS A 548 -80.29 28.73 31.73
N ALA A 549 -79.25 28.84 30.90
CA ALA A 549 -79.01 30.01 30.06
C ALA A 549 -80.08 30.17 28.97
N HIS A 550 -80.68 29.06 28.53
CA HIS A 550 -81.70 29.03 27.49
C HIS A 550 -82.98 28.32 27.98
N PRO A 551 -83.89 29.03 28.67
CA PRO A 551 -85.14 28.49 29.19
C PRO A 551 -86.08 27.86 28.16
N GLU A 552 -85.93 28.27 26.89
CA GLU A 552 -86.65 27.73 25.73
C GLU A 552 -86.27 26.29 25.40
N LEU A 553 -85.08 25.82 25.79
CA LEU A 553 -84.64 24.47 25.41
C LEU A 553 -85.23 23.39 26.32
N THR A 554 -85.39 22.19 25.80
CA THR A 554 -85.69 20.98 26.57
C THR A 554 -84.63 19.93 26.33
N ALA A 555 -84.50 18.93 27.21
CA ALA A 555 -83.56 17.84 27.03
C ALA A 555 -84.24 16.47 27.13
N ARG A 556 -83.96 15.61 26.14
CA ARG A 556 -84.32 14.19 26.15
C ARG A 556 -83.08 13.37 26.44
N ILE A 557 -83.11 12.62 27.53
CA ILE A 557 -82.05 11.72 27.97
C ILE A 557 -82.38 10.30 27.51
N GLU A 558 -81.52 9.71 26.68
CA GLU A 558 -81.68 8.36 26.14
C GLU A 558 -80.64 7.42 26.75
N GLY A 559 -81.10 6.38 27.43
CA GLY A 559 -80.24 5.34 28.01
C GLY A 559 -80.10 4.13 27.10
N HIS A 560 -78.89 3.58 27.02
CA HIS A 560 -78.58 2.39 26.22
C HIS A 560 -77.86 1.31 27.06
N THR A 561 -78.06 0.05 26.67
CA THR A 561 -77.35 -1.09 27.26
C THR A 561 -76.58 -1.87 26.20
N ASP A 562 -75.68 -2.75 26.64
CA ASP A 562 -75.17 -3.80 25.77
C ASP A 562 -76.20 -4.93 25.58
N SER A 563 -75.87 -5.90 24.71
CA SER A 563 -76.77 -7.00 24.36
C SER A 563 -76.81 -8.15 25.39
N LEU A 564 -76.17 -8.02 26.56
CA LEU A 564 -76.17 -9.07 27.58
C LEU A 564 -77.42 -8.94 28.48
N GLY A 565 -78.11 -10.05 28.73
CA GLY A 565 -79.34 -10.07 29.53
C GLY A 565 -80.62 -10.14 28.69
N SER A 566 -81.79 -10.18 29.35
CA SER A 566 -83.07 -10.21 28.66
C SER A 566 -83.47 -8.81 28.18
N ALA A 567 -84.22 -8.72 27.08
CA ALA A 567 -84.69 -7.44 26.54
C ALA A 567 -85.47 -6.61 27.58
N ALA A 568 -86.33 -7.27 28.38
CA ALA A 568 -87.08 -6.60 29.45
C ALA A 568 -86.18 -6.02 30.55
N LEU A 569 -85.11 -6.74 30.93
CA LEU A 569 -84.15 -6.27 31.93
C LEU A 569 -83.33 -5.09 31.39
N ASN A 570 -82.88 -5.17 30.15
CA ASN A 570 -82.11 -4.11 29.50
C ASN A 570 -82.92 -2.85 29.23
N GLN A 571 -84.21 -2.99 28.91
CA GLN A 571 -85.13 -1.88 28.78
C GLN A 571 -85.34 -1.16 30.12
N SER A 572 -85.54 -1.92 31.20
CA SER A 572 -85.66 -1.34 32.55
C SER A 572 -84.35 -0.65 32.99
N LEU A 573 -83.21 -1.29 32.74
CA LEU A 573 -81.90 -0.77 33.14
C LEU A 573 -81.50 0.50 32.38
N SER A 574 -81.76 0.56 31.07
CA SER A 574 -81.52 1.76 30.28
C SER A 574 -82.38 2.93 30.75
N LEU A 575 -83.66 2.71 31.03
CA LEU A 575 -84.56 3.75 31.55
C LEU A 575 -84.09 4.25 32.91
N GLN A 576 -83.69 3.35 33.82
CA GLN A 576 -83.16 3.73 35.13
C GLN A 576 -81.90 4.60 35.04
N ARG A 577 -81.01 4.32 34.07
CA ARG A 577 -79.81 5.14 33.82
C ARG A 577 -80.14 6.52 33.29
N ALA A 578 -81.07 6.60 32.34
CA ALA A 578 -81.56 7.88 31.82
C ALA A 578 -82.20 8.72 32.94
N GLU A 579 -82.98 8.07 33.80
CA GLU A 579 -83.63 8.70 34.95
C GLU A 579 -82.62 9.19 36.01
N ALA A 580 -81.54 8.43 36.26
CA ALA A 580 -80.48 8.86 37.16
C ALA A 580 -79.80 10.15 36.65
N VAL A 581 -79.52 10.23 35.34
CA VAL A 581 -78.98 11.45 34.73
C VAL A 581 -79.99 12.60 34.76
N ARG A 582 -81.28 12.32 34.52
CA ARG A 582 -82.37 13.30 34.64
C ARG A 582 -82.39 13.92 36.03
N GLN A 583 -82.41 13.09 37.07
CA GLN A 583 -82.40 13.52 38.46
C GLN A 583 -81.15 14.35 38.79
N ALA A 584 -79.98 13.94 38.30
CA ALA A 584 -78.74 14.68 38.50
C ALA A 584 -78.74 16.07 37.85
N LEU A 585 -79.47 16.27 36.75
CA LEU A 585 -79.69 17.58 36.14
C LEU A 585 -80.71 18.42 36.92
N VAL A 586 -81.74 17.79 37.48
CA VAL A 586 -82.71 18.45 38.38
C VAL A 586 -82.02 18.96 39.65
N GLU A 587 -81.16 18.16 40.27
CA GLU A 587 -80.35 18.56 41.44
C GLU A 587 -79.42 19.73 41.12
N ARG A 588 -78.97 19.81 39.86
CA ARG A 588 -78.20 20.95 39.34
C ARG A 588 -79.08 22.16 39.03
N GLY A 589 -80.38 22.12 39.27
CA GLY A 589 -81.31 23.24 39.18
C GLY A 589 -81.94 23.45 37.80
N VAL A 590 -82.02 22.40 36.98
CA VAL A 590 -82.85 22.42 35.75
C VAL A 590 -84.28 22.03 36.13
N ASP A 591 -85.27 22.74 35.57
CA ASP A 591 -86.69 22.44 35.82
C ASP A 591 -87.05 21.03 35.33
N GLU A 592 -87.71 20.25 36.20
CA GLU A 592 -88.05 18.85 35.94
C GLU A 592 -88.94 18.68 34.70
N GLY A 593 -89.85 19.63 34.44
CA GLY A 593 -90.77 19.60 33.30
C GLY A 593 -90.08 19.82 31.94
N ARG A 594 -88.79 20.16 31.93
CA ARG A 594 -87.98 20.36 30.72
C ARG A 594 -87.11 19.15 30.38
N LEU A 595 -87.17 18.09 31.20
CA LEU A 595 -86.33 16.90 31.06
C LEU A 595 -87.20 15.66 30.86
N SER A 596 -86.95 14.91 29.80
CA SER A 596 -87.56 13.58 29.58
C SER A 596 -86.50 12.49 29.58
N ALA A 597 -86.82 11.31 30.14
CA ALA A 597 -85.93 10.16 30.16
C ALA A 597 -86.56 8.97 29.43
N GLU A 598 -85.81 8.37 28.51
CA GLU A 598 -86.23 7.23 27.71
C GLU A 598 -85.16 6.12 27.77
N GLY A 599 -85.60 4.88 28.03
CA GLY A 599 -84.75 3.70 27.89
C GLY A 599 -84.89 3.12 26.48
N LEU A 600 -83.78 2.82 25.82
CA LEU A 600 -83.79 2.23 24.47
C LEU A 600 -83.22 0.80 24.44
N GLY A 601 -82.88 0.24 25.61
CA GLY A 601 -82.31 -1.10 25.73
C GLY A 601 -81.08 -1.29 24.81
N PRO A 602 -80.91 -2.49 24.23
CA PRO A 602 -79.80 -2.80 23.33
C PRO A 602 -80.10 -2.53 21.85
N GLU A 603 -81.26 -1.91 21.52
CA GLU A 603 -81.79 -1.88 20.15
C GLU A 603 -80.99 -0.97 19.19
N ARG A 604 -80.13 -0.09 19.73
CA ARG A 604 -79.31 0.85 18.97
C ARG A 604 -77.83 0.80 19.38
N PRO A 605 -77.11 -0.28 19.01
CA PRO A 605 -75.68 -0.39 19.29
C PRO A 605 -74.89 0.55 18.36
N ILE A 606 -73.89 1.23 18.92
CA ILE A 606 -72.95 2.08 18.18
C ILE A 606 -71.60 1.39 17.95
N ALA A 607 -71.36 0.27 18.65
CA ALA A 607 -70.17 -0.55 18.52
C ALA A 607 -70.53 -2.04 18.59
N ASP A 608 -69.58 -2.90 18.19
CA ASP A 608 -69.79 -4.34 18.15
C ASP A 608 -69.95 -4.94 19.56
N ASN A 609 -71.13 -5.52 19.83
CA ASN A 609 -71.44 -6.20 21.09
C ASN A 609 -70.65 -7.50 21.31
N ALA A 610 -69.96 -8.03 20.28
CA ALA A 610 -69.12 -9.22 20.44
C ALA A 610 -67.87 -8.91 21.30
N THR A 611 -67.37 -7.68 21.29
CA THR A 611 -66.17 -7.27 22.03
C THR A 611 -66.49 -6.66 23.38
N ALA A 612 -65.63 -6.86 24.39
CA ALA A 612 -65.82 -6.25 25.71
C ALA A 612 -65.75 -4.71 25.63
N GLU A 613 -64.88 -4.19 24.76
CA GLU A 613 -64.76 -2.77 24.49
C GLU A 613 -66.03 -2.21 23.85
N GLY A 614 -66.54 -2.82 22.77
CA GLY A 614 -67.75 -2.38 22.09
C GLY A 614 -69.01 -2.48 22.97
N ARG A 615 -69.11 -3.49 23.85
CA ARG A 615 -70.14 -3.52 24.90
C ARG A 615 -70.01 -2.36 25.87
N GLY A 616 -68.79 -1.95 26.22
CA GLY A 616 -68.52 -0.73 26.97
C GLY A 616 -69.15 0.49 26.33
N LYS A 617 -68.87 0.71 25.04
CA LYS A 617 -69.40 1.85 24.27
C LYS A 617 -70.93 1.85 24.14
N ASN A 618 -71.54 0.67 24.09
CA ASN A 618 -73.00 0.54 24.02
C ASN A 618 -73.71 0.83 25.35
N ARG A 619 -73.01 0.75 26.50
CA ARG A 619 -73.55 1.15 27.82
C ARG A 619 -73.37 2.65 28.04
N ARG A 620 -74.15 3.46 27.33
CA ARG A 620 -74.04 4.92 27.33
C ARG A 620 -75.37 5.61 27.63
N VAL A 621 -75.28 6.90 27.93
CA VAL A 621 -76.43 7.80 28.00
C VAL A 621 -76.17 8.99 27.08
N GLU A 622 -77.13 9.26 26.21
CA GLU A 622 -77.09 10.36 25.26
C GLU A 622 -78.08 11.44 25.72
N VAL A 623 -77.68 12.72 25.61
CA VAL A 623 -78.58 13.83 25.93
C VAL A 623 -78.83 14.65 24.67
N TYR A 624 -80.08 14.66 24.23
CA TYR A 624 -80.54 15.44 23.09
C TYR A 624 -81.17 16.73 23.57
N ILE A 625 -80.60 17.87 23.17
CA ILE A 625 -81.17 19.19 23.41
C ILE A 625 -82.09 19.54 22.25
N LEU A 626 -83.33 19.88 22.59
CA LEU A 626 -84.41 20.17 21.66
C LEU A 626 -84.90 21.59 21.90
N ASP A 627 -85.30 22.27 20.83
CA ASP A 627 -86.06 23.51 20.97
C ASP A 627 -87.50 23.19 21.40
N ARG A 628 -88.10 24.07 22.19
CA ARG A 628 -89.49 23.94 22.60
C ARG A 628 -90.34 24.62 21.54
N ASP A 629 -90.86 23.83 20.62
CA ASP A 629 -91.88 24.29 19.66
C ASP A 629 -93.09 24.93 20.37
#